data_AF-A0A960NVX3-F1
#
_entry.id   AF-A0A960NVX3-F1
#
_cell.length_a   1.000
_cell.length_b   1.000
_cell.length_c   1.000
_cell.angle_alpha   90.00
_cell.angle_beta   90.00
_cell.angle_gamma   90.00
#
_symmetry.space_group_name_H-M   'P 1'
#
loop_
_entity.id
_entity.type
_entity.pdbx_description
1 polymer ?
#
loop_
_entity_poly.entity_id
_entity_poly.type
_entity_poly.pdbx_seq_one_letter_code
_entity_poly.pdbx_strand_id
1 'polypeptide(L)'
;MEEKNVRFSSFRTFFFIAVVCIICALILSLLAETLKEPQKNAKELYRSKQLLLAAHLLDYEGHLIVDGIPTLEKAKNHEILELFETRILTRLTNDQGKLFTFKEVGIDEVTYLADNAKLGYAHLPYKLIYIVKENS
;
A
#
# COMPACT_ATOMS: atom_id res chain seq x y z
N MET A 1 65.06 -12.57 0.88
CA MET A 1 63.89 -13.45 0.62
C MET A 1 62.77 -13.00 1.56
N GLU A 2 61.98 -11.98 1.19
CA GLU A 2 60.94 -11.47 2.13
C GLU A 2 59.83 -10.68 1.43
N GLU A 3 59.28 -11.18 0.32
CA GLU A 3 58.19 -10.48 -0.39
C GLU A 3 56.92 -11.32 -0.63
N LYS A 4 56.93 -12.61 -0.32
CA LYS A 4 55.78 -13.50 -0.63
C LYS A 4 54.70 -13.60 0.46
N ASN A 5 54.94 -13.12 1.69
CA ASN A 5 54.04 -13.39 2.83
C ASN A 5 52.92 -12.35 3.03
N VAL A 6 53.06 -11.12 2.53
CA VAL A 6 52.03 -10.07 2.72
C VAL A 6 50.83 -10.25 1.77
N ARG A 7 51.05 -10.77 0.55
CA ARG A 7 50.00 -10.95 -0.47
C ARG A 7 48.93 -11.98 -0.11
N PHE A 8 49.27 -13.00 0.67
CA PHE A 8 48.36 -14.12 0.98
C PHE A 8 47.34 -13.78 2.07
N SER A 9 47.70 -12.91 3.02
CA SER A 9 46.81 -12.43 4.08
C SER A 9 45.70 -11.53 3.54
N SER A 10 46.05 -10.59 2.64
CA SER A 10 45.09 -9.67 2.03
C SER A 10 44.00 -10.39 1.25
N PHE A 11 44.34 -11.41 0.45
CA PHE A 11 43.34 -12.16 -0.33
C PHE A 11 42.35 -12.91 0.57
N ARG A 12 42.82 -13.48 1.69
CA ARG A 12 41.95 -14.15 2.67
C ARG A 12 40.98 -13.19 3.35
N THR A 13 41.43 -11.98 3.68
CA THR A 13 40.56 -10.93 4.24
C THR A 13 39.51 -10.46 3.22
N PHE A 14 39.89 -10.26 1.96
CA PHE A 14 38.92 -9.94 0.90
C PHE A 14 37.88 -11.03 0.70
N PHE A 15 38.31 -12.31 0.69
CA PHE A 15 37.38 -13.43 0.59
C PHE A 15 36.42 -13.52 1.78
N PHE A 16 36.92 -13.31 3.01
CA PHE A 16 36.09 -13.29 4.20
C PHE A 16 35.04 -12.17 4.15
N ILE A 17 35.45 -10.96 3.76
CA ILE A 17 34.53 -9.82 3.57
C ILE A 17 33.47 -10.16 2.52
N ALA A 18 33.88 -10.74 1.37
CA ALA A 18 32.94 -11.14 0.32
C ALA A 18 31.91 -12.16 0.83
N VAL A 19 32.34 -13.18 1.58
CA VAL A 19 31.44 -14.18 2.17
C VAL A 19 30.47 -13.55 3.16
N VAL A 20 30.94 -12.66 4.05
CA VAL A 20 30.06 -11.95 5.00
C VAL A 20 29.04 -11.08 4.26
N CYS A 21 29.46 -10.34 3.23
CA CYS A 21 28.56 -9.54 2.41
C CYS A 21 27.49 -10.39 1.73
N ILE A 22 27.86 -11.56 1.20
CA ILE A 22 26.91 -12.49 0.57
C ILE A 22 25.91 -13.00 1.61
N ILE A 23 26.37 -13.43 2.78
CA ILE A 23 25.49 -13.92 3.86
C ILE A 23 24.52 -12.81 4.31
N CYS A 24 25.02 -11.59 4.54
CA CYS A 24 24.18 -10.46 4.91
C CYS A 24 23.16 -10.12 3.82
N ALA A 25 23.55 -10.14 2.54
CA ALA A 25 22.65 -9.90 1.42
C ALA A 25 21.55 -10.96 1.35
N LEU A 26 21.88 -12.24 1.60
CA LEU A 26 20.91 -13.33 1.63
C LEU A 26 19.90 -13.16 2.79
N ILE A 27 20.38 -12.81 3.98
CA ILE A 27 19.51 -12.55 5.14
C ILE A 27 18.57 -11.37 4.84
N LEU A 28 19.10 -10.25 4.33
CA LEU A 28 18.28 -9.08 3.98
C LEU A 28 17.25 -9.40 2.90
N SER A 29 17.62 -10.17 1.88
CA SER A 29 16.70 -10.60 0.84
C SER A 29 15.55 -11.44 1.39
N LEU A 30 15.83 -12.35 2.33
CA LEU A 30 14.81 -13.18 2.96
C LEU A 30 13.86 -12.36 3.84
N LEU A 31 14.41 -11.44 4.64
CA LEU A 31 13.61 -10.53 5.46
C LEU A 31 12.73 -9.61 4.59
N ALA A 32 13.26 -9.12 3.47
CA ALA A 32 12.50 -8.27 2.55
C ALA A 32 11.29 -9.00 1.97
N GLU A 33 11.45 -10.26 1.53
CA GLU A 33 10.33 -11.01 0.95
C GLU A 33 9.28 -11.37 2.01
N THR A 34 9.70 -11.80 3.20
CA THR A 34 8.76 -12.17 4.29
C THR A 34 7.98 -10.97 4.84
N LEU A 35 8.57 -9.76 4.85
CA LEU A 35 7.92 -8.55 5.34
C LEU A 35 7.07 -7.84 4.28
N LYS A 36 7.28 -8.11 2.99
CA LYS A 36 6.61 -7.43 1.88
C LYS A 36 5.08 -7.57 1.95
N GLU A 37 4.59 -8.77 2.22
CA GLU A 37 3.16 -9.05 2.32
C GLU A 37 2.50 -8.39 3.54
N PRO A 38 2.97 -8.55 4.79
CA PRO A 38 2.37 -7.87 5.93
C PRO A 38 2.44 -6.35 5.82
N GLN A 39 3.51 -5.79 5.22
CA GLN A 39 3.59 -4.37 4.93
C GLN A 39 2.56 -3.92 3.89
N LYS A 40 2.33 -4.72 2.83
CA LYS A 40 1.31 -4.44 1.83
C LYS A 40 -0.08 -4.43 2.47
N ASN A 41 -0.41 -5.43 3.29
CA ASN A 41 -1.69 -5.53 3.98
C ASN A 41 -1.90 -4.36 4.95
N ALA A 42 -0.87 -4.00 5.71
CA ALA A 42 -0.90 -2.84 6.60
C ALA A 42 -1.11 -1.52 5.82
N LYS A 43 -0.48 -1.38 4.65
CA LYS A 43 -0.64 -0.23 3.77
C LYS A 43 -2.05 -0.12 3.20
N GLU A 44 -2.63 -1.23 2.75
CA GLU A 44 -4.02 -1.26 2.24
C GLU A 44 -5.01 -0.89 3.35
N LEU A 45 -4.89 -1.50 4.53
CA LEU A 45 -5.69 -1.15 5.70
C LEU A 45 -5.55 0.33 6.08
N TYR A 46 -4.33 0.86 6.09
CA TYR A 46 -4.09 2.27 6.40
C TYR A 46 -4.77 3.21 5.40
N ARG A 47 -4.67 2.90 4.10
CA ARG A 47 -5.36 3.66 3.05
C ARG A 47 -6.88 3.61 3.24
N SER A 48 -7.45 2.44 3.53
CA SER A 48 -8.88 2.29 3.78
C SER A 48 -9.33 3.13 4.99
N LYS A 49 -8.56 3.13 6.09
CA LYS A 49 -8.80 4.00 7.25
C LYS A 49 -8.79 5.47 6.87
N GLN A 50 -7.79 5.92 6.11
CA GLN A 50 -7.70 7.32 5.66
C GLN A 50 -8.91 7.74 4.82
N LEU A 51 -9.37 6.88 3.92
CA LEU A 51 -10.56 7.15 3.11
C LEU A 51 -11.84 7.19 3.96
N LEU A 52 -11.97 6.30 4.95
CA LEU A 52 -13.10 6.32 5.87
C LEU A 52 -13.10 7.54 6.80
N LEU A 53 -11.93 7.99 7.26
CA LEU A 53 -11.76 9.25 8.00
C LEU A 53 -12.23 10.44 7.13
N ALA A 54 -11.79 10.49 5.86
CA ALA A 54 -12.18 11.54 4.93
C ALA A 54 -13.68 11.52 4.61
N ALA A 55 -14.30 10.35 4.62
CA ALA A 55 -15.74 10.15 4.45
C ALA A 55 -16.57 10.38 5.73
N HIS A 56 -15.92 10.70 6.86
CA HIS A 56 -16.57 10.81 8.17
C HIS A 56 -17.32 9.54 8.62
N LEU A 57 -16.76 8.37 8.27
CA LEU A 57 -17.27 7.05 8.68
C LEU A 57 -16.40 6.40 9.78
N LEU A 58 -15.21 6.93 10.00
CA LEU A 58 -14.29 6.54 11.05
C LEU A 58 -13.83 7.82 11.76
N ASP A 59 -13.61 7.75 13.06
CA ASP A 59 -12.99 8.82 13.85
C ASP A 59 -11.49 8.56 14.09
N TYR A 60 -10.74 9.61 14.42
CA TYR A 60 -9.30 9.55 14.71
C TYR A 60 -8.95 8.60 15.85
N GLU A 61 -9.87 8.35 16.77
CA GLU A 61 -9.69 7.41 17.87
C GLU A 61 -9.88 5.93 17.48
N GLY A 62 -10.42 5.68 16.28
CA GLY A 62 -10.68 4.35 15.73
C GLY A 62 -12.11 3.83 15.96
N HIS A 63 -13.04 4.70 16.33
CA HIS A 63 -14.48 4.39 16.45
C HIS A 63 -15.17 4.57 15.08
N LEU A 64 -16.11 3.69 14.75
CA LEU A 64 -16.94 3.87 13.55
C LEU A 64 -18.01 4.92 13.84
N ILE A 65 -18.40 5.67 12.83
CA ILE A 65 -19.45 6.69 12.94
C ILE A 65 -20.70 6.14 12.28
N VAL A 66 -21.74 5.92 13.08
CA VAL A 66 -23.06 5.47 12.60
C VAL A 66 -24.06 6.56 12.95
N ASP A 67 -24.75 7.09 11.93
CA ASP A 67 -25.72 8.19 12.07
C ASP A 67 -25.16 9.42 12.81
N GLY A 68 -23.87 9.71 12.58
CA GLY A 68 -23.16 10.83 13.19
C GLY A 68 -22.69 10.58 14.63
N ILE A 69 -22.86 9.37 15.17
CA ILE A 69 -22.48 9.00 16.53
C ILE A 69 -21.32 7.99 16.49
N PRO A 70 -20.19 8.24 17.18
CA PRO A 70 -19.12 7.27 17.32
C PRO A 70 -19.57 6.04 18.12
N THR A 71 -19.14 4.85 17.69
CA THR A 71 -19.34 3.61 18.44
C THR A 71 -18.54 3.63 19.76
N LEU A 72 -19.04 2.93 20.77
CA LEU A 72 -18.37 2.83 22.08
C LEU A 72 -17.07 2.03 22.01
N GLU A 73 -17.01 1.04 21.12
CA GLU A 73 -15.84 0.20 20.93
C GLU A 73 -15.05 0.60 19.70
N LYS A 74 -13.72 0.47 19.80
CA LYS A 74 -12.82 0.66 18.66
C LYS A 74 -13.05 -0.46 17.66
N ALA A 75 -13.19 -0.08 16.40
CA ALA A 75 -13.40 -1.03 15.35
C ALA A 75 -12.15 -1.86 15.08
N LYS A 76 -12.39 -3.15 14.90
CA LYS A 76 -11.36 -4.10 14.51
C LYS A 76 -11.01 -3.87 13.05
N ASN A 77 -9.79 -4.24 12.67
CA ASN A 77 -9.32 -4.03 11.30
C ASN A 77 -10.21 -4.71 10.25
N HIS A 78 -10.84 -5.85 10.56
CA HIS A 78 -11.76 -6.51 9.62
C HIS A 78 -13.06 -5.73 9.44
N GLU A 79 -13.64 -5.17 10.51
CA GLU A 79 -14.87 -4.35 10.45
C GLU A 79 -14.63 -3.09 9.61
N ILE A 80 -13.44 -2.50 9.73
CA ILE A 80 -13.01 -1.35 8.92
C ILE A 80 -12.91 -1.72 7.43
N LEU A 81 -12.33 -2.88 7.11
CA LEU A 81 -12.21 -3.34 5.73
C LEU A 81 -13.57 -3.69 5.13
N GLU A 82 -14.43 -4.38 5.89
CA GLU A 82 -15.80 -4.70 5.48
C GLU A 82 -16.62 -3.44 5.22
N LEU A 83 -16.53 -2.44 6.09
CA LEU A 83 -17.19 -1.16 5.87
C LEU A 83 -16.64 -0.46 4.63
N PHE A 84 -15.32 -0.50 4.42
CA PHE A 84 -14.70 0.08 3.22
C PHE A 84 -15.24 -0.58 1.94
N GLU A 85 -15.25 -1.91 1.87
CA GLU A 85 -15.71 -2.67 0.70
C GLU A 85 -17.20 -2.45 0.41
N THR A 86 -18.02 -2.30 1.44
CA THR A 86 -19.47 -2.09 1.30
C THR A 86 -19.82 -0.63 0.94
N ARG A 87 -19.07 0.34 1.46
CA ARG A 87 -19.41 1.78 1.37
C ARG A 87 -18.67 2.53 0.29
N ILE A 88 -17.42 2.15 0.00
CA ILE A 88 -16.55 2.93 -0.88
C ILE A 88 -16.54 2.28 -2.26
N LEU A 89 -17.11 3.00 -3.23
CA LEU A 89 -17.11 2.61 -4.62
C LEU A 89 -16.02 3.36 -5.38
N THR A 90 -15.04 2.62 -5.90
CA THR A 90 -14.04 3.16 -6.83
C THR A 90 -14.69 3.40 -8.20
N ARG A 91 -14.60 4.63 -8.72
CA ARG A 91 -15.13 5.02 -10.03
C ARG A 91 -14.15 5.93 -10.78
N LEU A 92 -14.39 6.08 -12.08
CA LEU A 92 -13.70 7.02 -12.93
C LEU A 92 -14.65 8.16 -13.30
N THR A 93 -14.10 9.36 -13.47
CA THR A 93 -14.84 10.51 -13.98
C THR A 93 -14.05 11.23 -15.06
N ASN A 94 -14.73 11.78 -16.05
CA ASN A 94 -14.08 12.61 -17.08
C ASN A 94 -14.13 14.11 -16.70
N ASP A 95 -13.60 14.97 -17.56
CA ASP A 95 -13.63 16.43 -17.35
C ASP A 95 -15.04 17.03 -17.33
N GLN A 96 -16.06 16.27 -17.78
CA GLN A 96 -17.47 16.66 -17.73
C GLN A 96 -18.17 16.19 -16.46
N GLY A 97 -17.47 15.47 -15.57
CA GLY A 97 -18.04 14.91 -14.35
C GLY A 97 -18.87 13.64 -14.56
N LYS A 98 -18.86 13.05 -15.77
CA LYS A 98 -19.60 11.82 -16.05
C LYS A 98 -18.89 10.62 -15.41
N LEU A 99 -19.66 9.81 -14.70
CA LEU A 99 -19.18 8.62 -13.99
C LEU A 99 -19.08 7.40 -14.89
N PHE A 100 -18.02 6.62 -14.68
CA PHE A 100 -17.76 5.36 -15.37
C PHE A 100 -17.22 4.32 -14.40
N THR A 101 -17.51 3.06 -14.69
CA THR A 101 -16.77 1.90 -14.19
C THR A 101 -15.56 1.64 -15.07
N PHE A 102 -14.53 1.00 -14.51
CA PHE A 102 -13.35 0.57 -15.28
C PHE A 102 -13.71 -0.28 -16.50
N LYS A 103 -14.71 -1.16 -16.35
CA LYS A 103 -15.19 -2.04 -17.41
C LYS A 103 -15.83 -1.28 -18.57
N GLU A 104 -16.60 -0.23 -18.31
CA GLU A 104 -17.28 0.55 -19.36
C GLU A 104 -16.30 1.28 -20.28
N VAL A 105 -15.15 1.70 -19.74
CA VAL A 105 -14.10 2.40 -20.50
C VAL A 105 -12.99 1.46 -20.98
N GLY A 106 -13.10 0.16 -20.71
CA GLY A 106 -12.13 -0.85 -21.13
C GLY A 106 -10.76 -0.73 -20.46
N ILE A 107 -10.70 -0.17 -19.26
CA ILE A 107 -9.46 0.01 -18.49
C ILE A 107 -9.35 -1.11 -17.46
N ASP A 108 -8.16 -1.73 -17.35
CA ASP A 108 -7.86 -2.66 -16.27
C ASP A 108 -7.63 -1.89 -14.96
N GLU A 109 -8.46 -2.14 -13.94
CA GLU A 109 -8.44 -1.41 -12.68
C GLU A 109 -7.11 -1.56 -11.94
N VAL A 110 -6.57 -2.79 -11.87
CA VAL A 110 -5.35 -3.07 -11.11
C VAL A 110 -4.17 -2.34 -11.72
N THR A 111 -4.00 -2.45 -13.04
CA THR A 111 -2.93 -1.77 -13.78
C THR A 111 -3.07 -0.26 -13.69
N TYR A 112 -4.29 0.25 -13.88
CA TYR A 112 -4.55 1.69 -13.83
C TYR A 112 -4.21 2.31 -12.47
N LEU A 113 -4.60 1.64 -11.38
CA LEU A 113 -4.30 2.11 -10.04
C LEU A 113 -2.80 2.02 -9.73
N ALA A 114 -2.12 0.96 -10.17
CA ALA A 114 -0.71 0.77 -9.93
C ALA A 114 0.16 1.81 -10.65
N ASP A 115 -0.09 2.02 -11.95
CA ASP A 115 0.74 2.89 -12.80
C ASP A 115 0.62 4.37 -12.41
N ASN A 116 -0.56 4.78 -11.94
CA ASN A 116 -0.87 6.17 -11.66
C ASN A 116 -0.82 6.55 -10.17
N ALA A 117 -0.63 5.58 -9.25
CA ALA A 117 -0.59 5.85 -7.82
C ALA A 117 0.49 6.88 -7.40
N LYS A 118 1.61 6.95 -8.13
CA LYS A 118 2.73 7.85 -7.80
C LYS A 118 2.52 9.28 -8.31
N LEU A 119 2.03 9.43 -9.54
CA LEU A 119 1.82 10.74 -10.18
C LEU A 119 0.44 11.32 -9.88
N GLY A 120 -0.48 10.50 -9.35
CA GLY A 120 -1.87 10.87 -9.11
C GLY A 120 -2.71 10.82 -10.38
N TYR A 121 -4.01 11.09 -10.21
CA TYR A 121 -5.02 10.88 -11.26
C TYR A 121 -5.57 12.18 -11.84
N ALA A 122 -5.21 13.34 -11.30
CA ALA A 122 -5.84 14.62 -11.62
C ALA A 122 -5.59 15.10 -13.06
N HIS A 123 -4.47 14.69 -13.67
CA HIS A 123 -4.07 15.06 -15.02
C HIS A 123 -4.54 14.06 -16.08
N LEU A 124 -5.13 12.93 -15.66
CA LEU A 124 -5.58 11.88 -16.57
C LEU A 124 -6.96 12.21 -17.12
N PRO A 125 -7.28 11.77 -18.35
CA PRO A 125 -8.60 11.97 -18.95
C PRO A 125 -9.72 11.32 -18.11
N TYR A 126 -9.41 10.24 -17.40
CA TYR A 126 -10.30 9.56 -16.47
C TYR A 126 -9.79 9.67 -15.04
N LYS A 127 -10.26 10.66 -14.29
CA LYS A 127 -9.81 10.91 -12.92
C LYS A 127 -10.42 9.84 -11.98
N LEU A 128 -9.60 9.33 -11.07
CA LEU A 128 -10.06 8.41 -10.04
C LEU A 128 -10.87 9.15 -8.99
N ILE A 129 -12.04 8.63 -8.66
CA ILE A 129 -12.86 9.13 -7.56
C ILE A 129 -13.35 7.97 -6.69
N TYR A 130 -13.70 8.32 -5.46
CA TYR A 130 -14.34 7.41 -4.50
C TYR A 130 -15.72 7.95 -4.17
N ILE A 131 -16.74 7.13 -4.38
CA ILE A 131 -18.12 7.46 -4.04
C ILE A 131 -18.44 6.76 -2.72
N VAL A 132 -18.88 7.54 -1.74
CA VAL A 132 -19.38 7.03 -0.47
C VAL A 132 -20.87 6.75 -0.64
N LYS A 133 -21.28 5.48 -0.51
CA LYS A 133 -22.70 5.12 -0.48
C LYS A 133 -23.39 5.69 0.76
N GLU A 134 -24.69 5.93 0.67
CA GLU A 134 -25.53 6.33 1.81
C GLU A 134 -25.79 5.16 2.79
N ASN A 135 -26.20 5.47 4.02
CA ASN A 135 -26.72 4.47 4.96
C ASN A 135 -27.99 3.86 4.36
N SER A 136 -27.94 2.56 4.09
CA SER A 136 -29.11 1.75 3.76
C SER A 136 -29.68 1.15 5.04
#